data_AF-A0AAV0XP16-F1
#
_entry.id   AF-A0AAV0XP16-F1
#
_cell.length_a   1.000
_cell.length_b   1.000
_cell.length_c   1.000
_cell.angle_alpha   90.00
_cell.angle_beta   90.00
_cell.angle_gamma   90.00
#
_symmetry.space_group_name_H-M   'P 1'
#
loop_
_entity.id
_entity.type
_entity.pdbx_description
1 polymer ?
#
loop_
_entity_poly.entity_id
_entity_poly.type
_entity_poly.pdbx_seq_one_letter_code
_entity_poly.pdbx_strand_id
1 'polypeptide(L)' 'MIKRIMNKLFSDELLQHFSYSGKSGKKLKFSNLAVCSVILDAVKQQSKYKNKVSESEMEEVIKYVLAQAPFNIKRKTQKI' A
#
# COMPACT_ATOMS: atom_id res chain seq x y z
N MET A 1 9.33 -5.58 0.90
CA MET A 1 8.45 -6.64 0.35
C MET A 1 7.07 -6.09 -0.01
N ILE A 2 6.36 -5.45 0.93
CA ILE A 2 5.01 -4.88 0.76
C ILE A 2 4.84 -4.09 -0.54
N LYS A 3 5.71 -3.11 -0.84
CA LYS A 3 5.65 -2.36 -2.10
C LYS A 3 5.62 -3.24 -3.35
N ARG A 4 6.40 -4.34 -3.37
CA ARG A 4 6.41 -5.28 -4.50
C ARG A 4 5.09 -6.05 -4.62
N ILE A 5 4.53 -6.47 -3.49
CA ILE A 5 3.22 -7.15 -3.45
C ILE A 5 2.14 -6.20 -3.94
N MET A 6 2.07 -4.98 -3.39
CA MET A 6 1.06 -3.99 -3.78
C MET A 6 1.15 -3.63 -5.26
N ASN A 7 2.36 -3.42 -5.80
CA ASN A 7 2.56 -3.14 -7.23
C ASN A 7 2.23 -4.32 -8.15
N LYS A 8 2.12 -5.55 -7.63
CA LYS A 8 1.72 -6.73 -8.40
C LYS A 8 0.23 -7.00 -8.32
N LEU A 9 -0.41 -6.67 -7.20
CA LEU A 9 -1.84 -6.91 -6.98
C LEU A 9 -2.72 -5.76 -7.47
N PHE A 10 -2.20 -4.53 -7.48
CA PHE A 10 -3.01 -3.34 -7.73
C PHE A 10 -2.34 -2.41 -8.73
N SER A 11 -3.18 -1.66 -9.44
CA SER A 11 -2.75 -0.56 -10.30
C SER A 11 -2.80 0.77 -9.55
N ASP A 12 -2.05 1.77 -10.02
CA ASP A 12 -2.09 3.11 -9.43
C ASP A 12 -3.52 3.71 -9.55
N GLU A 13 -4.24 3.39 -10.63
CA GLU A 13 -5.61 3.83 -10.92
C GLU A 13 -6.60 3.34 -9.86
N LEU A 14 -6.40 2.15 -9.30
CA LEU A 14 -7.18 1.66 -8.17
C LEU A 14 -6.69 2.30 -6.86
N LEU A 15 -5.38 2.27 -6.61
CA LEU A 15 -4.80 2.69 -5.33
C LEU A 15 -5.02 4.18 -5.02
N GLN A 16 -5.16 5.04 -6.02
CA GLN A 16 -5.40 6.48 -5.80
C GLN A 16 -6.67 6.77 -4.97
N HIS A 17 -7.66 5.88 -5.00
CA HIS A 17 -8.93 6.02 -4.29
C HIS A 17 -8.85 5.65 -2.80
N PHE A 18 -7.71 5.13 -2.34
CA PHE A 18 -7.54 4.63 -0.99
C PHE A 18 -6.49 5.42 -0.21
N SER A 19 -6.73 5.56 1.09
CA SER A 19 -5.72 5.92 2.08
C SER A 19 -5.72 4.89 3.19
N TYR A 20 -4.63 4.78 3.96
CA TYR A 20 -4.56 3.73 4.96
C TYR A 20 -5.68 3.84 6.00
N SER A 21 -5.95 5.05 6.53
CA SER A 21 -6.94 5.31 7.58
C SER A 21 -8.26 5.93 7.09
N GLY A 22 -8.38 6.29 5.81
CA GLY A 22 -9.57 6.92 5.25
C GLY A 22 -9.69 8.45 5.47
N LYS A 23 -8.74 9.07 6.20
CA LYS A 23 -8.86 10.48 6.62
C LYS A 23 -8.43 11.52 5.57
N SER A 24 -7.81 11.11 4.46
CA SER A 24 -7.31 12.03 3.44
C SER A 24 -8.26 12.10 2.25
N GLY A 25 -8.82 13.28 1.96
CA GLY A 25 -9.47 13.60 0.68
C GLY A 25 -10.62 12.66 0.26
N LYS A 26 -11.48 12.26 1.20
CA LYS A 26 -12.60 11.29 0.98
C LYS A 26 -12.18 9.91 0.47
N LYS A 27 -10.89 9.56 0.58
CA LYS A 27 -10.39 8.24 0.16
C LYS A 27 -10.91 7.14 1.07
N LEU A 28 -11.19 5.98 0.50
CA LEU A 28 -11.63 4.80 1.24
C LEU A 28 -10.51 4.25 2.14
N LYS A 29 -10.90 3.63 3.26
CA LYS A 29 -9.96 3.08 4.25
C LYS A 29 -9.41 1.73 3.79
N PHE A 30 -8.15 1.69 3.37
CA PHE A 30 -7.49 0.46 2.91
C PHE A 30 -7.32 -0.57 4.03
N SER A 31 -7.03 -0.13 5.26
CA SER A 31 -6.84 -1.01 6.41
C SER A 31 -8.09 -1.82 6.81
N ASN A 32 -9.28 -1.44 6.33
CA ASN A 32 -10.50 -2.23 6.53
C ASN A 32 -10.66 -3.36 5.50
N LEU A 33 -9.88 -3.38 4.43
CA LEU A 33 -9.96 -4.42 3.41
C LEU A 33 -9.22 -5.68 3.89
N ALA A 34 -9.83 -6.85 3.69
CA ALA A 34 -9.21 -8.14 4.05
C ALA A 34 -7.82 -8.33 3.43
N VAL A 35 -7.60 -7.76 2.24
CA VAL A 35 -6.30 -7.82 1.55
C VAL A 35 -5.18 -7.13 2.34
N CYS A 36 -5.49 -6.12 3.16
CA CYS A 36 -4.50 -5.48 4.02
C CYS A 36 -3.92 -6.49 5.03
N SER A 37 -4.79 -7.24 5.72
CA SER A 37 -4.37 -8.29 6.64
C SER A 37 -3.59 -9.39 5.93
N VAL A 38 -4.05 -9.85 4.78
CA VAL A 38 -3.35 -10.85 3.95
C VAL A 38 -1.92 -10.40 3.61
N ILE A 39 -1.73 -9.13 3.21
CA ILE A 39 -0.41 -8.58 2.89
C ILE A 39 0.49 -8.57 4.13
N LEU A 40 -0.01 -8.12 5.28
CA LEU A 40 0.75 -8.04 6.53
C LEU A 40 1.17 -9.43 7.01
N ASP A 41 0.24 -10.38 7.04
CA ASP A 41 0.51 -11.75 7.49
C ASP A 41 1.48 -12.47 6.55
N ALA A 42 1.33 -12.31 5.23
CA ALA A 42 2.26 -12.87 4.25
C ALA A 42 3.70 -12.38 4.49
N VAL A 43 3.89 -11.12 4.86
CA VAL A 43 5.21 -10.56 5.14
C VAL A 43 5.76 -11.05 6.47
N LYS A 44 4.94 -11.15 7.52
CA LYS A 44 5.35 -11.68 8.83
C LYS A 44 5.79 -13.15 8.78
N GLN A 45 5.19 -13.94 7.89
CA GLN A 45 5.54 -15.36 7.73
C GLN A 45 6.90 -15.57 7.06
N GLN A 46 7.43 -14.58 6.35
CA GLN A 46 8.74 -14.70 5.72
C GLN A 46 9.86 -14.64 6.76
N SER A 47 10.71 -15.67 6.80
CA SER A 47 11.82 -15.81 7.77
C SER A 47 12.74 -14.59 7.84
N LYS A 48 12.93 -13.88 6.72
CA LYS A 48 13.72 -12.64 6.64
C LYS A 48 13.15 -11.49 7.48
N TYR A 49 11.83 -11.43 7.65
CA TYR A 49 11.11 -10.32 8.28
C TYR A 49 10.42 -10.71 9.59
N LYS A 50 10.26 -12.01 9.83
CA LYS A 50 9.72 -12.58 11.07
C LYS A 50 10.44 -11.99 12.28
N ASN A 51 9.67 -11.38 13.18
CA ASN A 51 10.13 -10.74 14.43
C ASN A 51 11.12 -9.56 14.25
N LYS A 52 11.34 -9.06 13.03
CA LYS A 52 12.28 -7.97 12.75
C LYS A 52 11.61 -6.69 12.28
N VAL A 53 10.35 -6.76 11.84
CA VAL A 53 9.60 -5.61 11.33
C VAL A 53 8.32 -5.50 12.14
N SER A 54 8.09 -4.31 12.70
CA SER A 54 6.87 -3.97 13.43
C SER A 54 5.68 -3.75 12.48
N GLU A 55 4.47 -3.84 13.01
CA GLU A 55 3.27 -3.50 12.23
C GLU A 55 3.27 -2.04 11.77
N SER A 56 3.76 -1.13 12.62
CA SER A 56 3.88 0.30 12.30
C SER A 56 4.78 0.52 11.07
N GLU A 57 5.95 -0.12 11.02
CA GLU A 57 6.84 -0.02 9.86
C GLU A 57 6.21 -0.57 8.58
N MET A 58 5.42 -1.65 8.68
CA MET A 58 4.70 -2.20 7.55
C MET A 58 3.59 -1.26 7.07
N GLU A 59 2.83 -0.68 8.01
CA GLU A 59 1.80 0.32 7.76
C GLU A 59 2.37 1.54 7.03
N GLU A 60 3.53 2.05 7.45
CA GLU A 60 4.19 3.19 6.79
C GLU A 60 4.53 2.89 5.31
N VAL A 61 4.94 1.66 5.00
CA VAL A 61 5.17 1.27 3.59
C VAL A 61 3.85 1.27 2.81
N ILE A 62 2.76 0.77 3.39
CA ILE A 62 1.43 0.78 2.73
C ILE A 62 0.97 2.22 2.50
N LYS A 63 1.04 3.09 3.51
CA LYS A 63 0.72 4.52 3.40
C LYS A 63 1.51 5.18 2.28
N TYR A 64 2.82 4.93 2.23
CA TYR A 64 3.71 5.50 1.22
C TYR A 64 3.35 5.08 -0.22
N VAL A 65 2.95 3.83 -0.43
CA VAL A 65 2.49 3.33 -1.74
C VAL A 65 1.16 3.99 -2.15
N LEU A 66 0.19 4.03 -1.24
CA LEU A 66 -1.12 4.67 -1.48
C LEU A 66 -0.98 6.17 -1.77
N ALA A 67 -0.09 6.85 -1.06
CA ALA A 67 0.18 8.27 -1.27
C ALA A 67 0.80 8.54 -2.65
N GLN A 68 1.66 7.65 -3.14
CA GLN A 68 2.33 7.80 -4.45
C GLN A 68 1.44 7.54 -5.66
N ALA A 69 0.41 6.70 -5.54
CA ALA A 69 -0.46 6.33 -6.66
C ALA A 69 -0.91 7.52 -7.55
N PRO A 70 -1.49 8.62 -7.01
CA PRO A 70 -1.87 9.77 -7.83
C PRO A 70 -0.69 10.47 -8.51
N PHE A 71 0.49 10.51 -7.88
CA PHE A 71 1.68 11.11 -8.47
C PHE A 71 2.26 10.24 -9.59
N ASN A 72 2.22 8.91 -9.44
CA ASN A 72 2.63 7.98 -10.47
C ASN A 72 1.77 8.11 -11.74
N ILE A 73 0.45 8.26 -11.59
CA ILE A 73 -0.47 8.52 -12.70
C ILE A 73 -0.09 9.81 -13.42
N LYS A 74 0.03 10.92 -12.68
CA LYS A 74 0.44 12.22 -13.25
C LYS A 74 1.75 12.12 -14.02
N ARG A 75 2.75 11.43 -13.46
CA ARG A 75 4.07 11.23 -14.10
C ARG A 75 3.98 10.38 -15.37
N LYS A 76 3.09 9.40 -15.44
CA LYS A 76 2.86 8.60 -16.66
C LYS A 76 2.19 9.42 -17.75
N THR A 77 1.21 10.25 -17.40
CA THR A 77 0.49 11.12 -18.35
C THR A 77 1.35 12.25 -18.91
N GLN A 78 2.30 12.78 -18.14
CA GLN A 78 3.24 13.84 -18.57
C GLN A 78 4.40 13.36 -19.44
N LYS A 79 4.57 12.04 -19.62
CA LYS A 79 5.62 11.44 -20.44
C LYS A 79 5.20 11.19 -21.90
N ILE A 80 4.08 11.78 -22.32
CA ILE A 80 3.56 11.73 -23.69
C ILE A 80 3.88 13.07 -24.37
#